data_AF-A0A232LQ56-F1
#
_entry.id   AF-A0A232LQ56-F1
#
_cell.length_a   1.000
_cell.length_b   1.000
_cell.length_c   1.000
_cell.angle_alpha   90.00
_cell.angle_beta   90.00
_cell.angle_gamma   90.00
#
_symmetry.space_group_name_H-M   'P 1'
#
loop_
_entity.id
_entity.type
_entity.pdbx_description
1 polymer ?
#
loop_
_entity_poly.entity_id
_entity_poly.type
_entity_poly.pdbx_seq_one_letter_code
_entity_poly.pdbx_strand_id
1 'polypeptide(L)'
;MSYTASNTWVSFDAKQHEIFVKMRDNMLHIAPHSPFVPQKFDDWIAYRLAVVEDAHHEANGRLAVKRTEKRETKERIQPPLGGKKFRDFLSCVMSRASIWINDGPGRPLAPWPSHDELKHEGYQRNKSGYQRFPPLPRVSGNSTVNWKQRAPIGQFPFDEVGRPTLASSEEPPETDSHMEFLVGYGLLDQISLKDRKLKWTPEILDRALH
;
A
#
# COMPACT_ATOMS: atom_id res chain seq x y z
N MET A 1 17.48 -31.48 19.14
CA MET A 1 18.30 -30.26 19.25
C MET A 1 17.74 -29.41 20.39
N SER A 2 18.48 -29.31 21.48
CA SER A 2 18.08 -28.62 22.71
C SER A 2 18.39 -27.13 22.61
N TYR A 3 17.36 -26.29 22.54
CA TYR A 3 17.51 -24.84 22.66
C TYR A 3 17.45 -24.45 24.14
N THR A 4 18.61 -24.30 24.76
CA THR A 4 18.74 -23.69 26.09
C THR A 4 18.81 -22.17 25.91
N ALA A 5 17.68 -21.48 26.01
CA ALA A 5 17.66 -20.02 26.09
C ALA A 5 17.94 -19.59 27.54
N SER A 6 19.19 -19.72 27.98
CA SER A 6 19.63 -19.09 29.23
C SER A 6 19.72 -17.58 28.99
N ASN A 7 18.84 -16.79 29.62
CA ASN A 7 18.98 -15.34 29.68
C ASN A 7 20.18 -14.99 30.59
N THR A 8 21.40 -15.12 30.07
CA THR A 8 22.59 -14.59 30.72
C THR A 8 22.63 -13.09 30.49
N TRP A 9 22.96 -12.35 31.54
CA TRP A 9 23.18 -10.92 31.43
C TRP A 9 24.47 -10.71 30.62
N VAL A 10 24.35 -10.14 29.43
CA VAL A 10 25.48 -9.86 28.54
C VAL A 10 25.77 -8.36 28.60
N SER A 11 27.04 -7.99 28.74
CA SER A 11 27.44 -6.58 28.71
C SER A 11 27.06 -5.94 27.37
N PHE A 12 26.80 -4.63 27.38
CA PHE A 12 26.45 -3.92 26.15
C PHE A 12 27.53 -4.08 25.06
N ASP A 13 28.79 -4.04 25.46
CA ASP A 13 29.94 -4.17 24.56
C ASP A 13 30.01 -5.56 23.92
N ALA A 14 29.87 -6.63 24.71
CA ALA A 14 29.81 -7.99 24.20
C ALA A 14 28.65 -8.20 23.22
N LYS A 15 27.48 -7.60 23.51
CA LYS A 15 26.33 -7.62 22.61
C LYS A 15 26.61 -6.88 21.29
N GLN A 16 27.27 -5.73 21.32
CA GLN A 16 27.65 -5.02 20.09
C GLN A 16 28.66 -5.82 19.27
N HIS A 17 29.61 -6.48 19.94
CA HIS A 17 30.61 -7.31 19.28
C HIS A 17 29.98 -8.54 18.58
N GLU A 18 29.03 -9.23 19.22
CA GLU A 18 28.28 -10.33 18.60
C GLU A 18 27.50 -9.87 17.35
N ILE A 19 26.86 -8.70 17.44
CA ILE A 19 26.12 -8.12 16.30
C ILE A 19 27.09 -7.77 15.16
N PHE A 20 28.26 -7.21 15.48
CA PHE A 20 29.28 -6.87 14.50
C PHE A 20 29.79 -8.10 13.76
N VAL A 21 30.12 -9.18 14.47
CA VAL A 21 30.58 -10.44 13.85
C VAL A 21 29.51 -10.98 12.89
N LYS A 22 28.25 -11.03 13.34
CA LYS A 22 27.14 -11.49 12.51
C LYS A 22 26.92 -10.61 11.27
N MET A 23 27.05 -9.29 11.42
CA MET A 23 26.93 -8.33 10.31
C MET A 23 28.06 -8.53 9.30
N ARG A 24 29.31 -8.61 9.76
CA ARG A 24 30.50 -8.83 8.94
C ARG A 24 30.38 -10.12 8.13
N ASP A 25 30.02 -11.21 8.79
CA ASP A 25 29.92 -12.53 8.15
C ASP A 25 28.81 -12.53 7.06
N ASN A 26 27.68 -11.87 7.31
CA ASN A 26 26.63 -11.70 6.30
C ASN A 26 27.08 -10.80 5.13
N MET A 27 27.82 -9.72 5.42
CA MET A 27 28.27 -8.78 4.38
C MET A 27 29.31 -9.39 3.44
N LEU A 28 30.09 -10.38 3.87
CA LEU A 28 30.97 -11.14 2.99
C LEU A 28 30.20 -11.83 1.85
N HIS A 29 28.96 -12.23 2.09
CA HIS A 29 28.12 -12.86 1.06
C HIS A 29 27.35 -11.85 0.20
N ILE A 30 26.97 -10.71 0.77
CA ILE A 30 26.13 -9.71 0.10
C ILE A 30 26.99 -8.73 -0.72
N ALA A 31 28.09 -8.23 -0.14
CA ALA A 31 28.91 -7.18 -0.70
C ALA A 31 30.39 -7.31 -0.26
N PRO A 32 31.11 -8.34 -0.76
CA PRO A 32 32.45 -8.69 -0.28
C PRO A 32 33.52 -7.61 -0.46
N HIS A 33 33.36 -6.72 -1.45
CA HIS A 33 34.34 -5.69 -1.79
C HIS A 33 33.84 -4.26 -1.54
N SER A 34 32.77 -4.10 -0.75
CA SER A 34 32.23 -2.77 -0.47
C SER A 34 33.16 -1.98 0.46
N PRO A 35 33.58 -0.75 0.09
CA PRO A 35 34.40 0.10 0.95
C PRO A 35 33.61 0.73 2.10
N PHE A 36 32.27 0.62 2.08
CA PHE A 36 31.37 1.24 3.06
C PHE A 36 30.98 0.32 4.21
N VAL A 37 31.44 -0.93 4.19
CA VAL A 37 31.17 -1.90 5.25
C VAL A 37 32.25 -1.76 6.34
N PRO A 38 31.89 -1.48 7.60
CA PRO A 38 32.85 -1.42 8.69
C PRO A 38 33.62 -2.75 8.81
N GLN A 39 34.94 -2.71 8.65
CA GLN A 39 35.78 -3.90 8.74
C GLN A 39 36.29 -4.14 10.17
N LYS A 40 36.41 -3.08 10.96
CA LYS A 40 36.84 -3.11 12.36
C LYS A 40 35.68 -2.80 13.28
N PHE A 41 35.79 -3.27 14.53
CA PHE A 41 34.78 -3.00 15.55
C PHE A 41 34.67 -1.50 15.88
N ASP A 42 35.80 -0.78 15.92
CA ASP A 42 35.79 0.68 16.17
C ASP A 42 35.01 1.44 15.09
N ASP A 43 35.22 1.08 13.81
CA ASP A 43 34.49 1.65 12.68
C ASP A 43 32.99 1.33 12.77
N TRP A 44 32.64 0.14 13.28
CA TRP A 44 31.25 -0.27 13.50
C TRP A 44 30.59 0.57 14.60
N ILE A 45 31.28 0.83 15.70
CA ILE A 45 30.78 1.69 16.78
C ILE A 45 30.58 3.12 16.27
N ALA A 46 31.54 3.67 15.53
CA ALA A 46 31.43 5.00 14.92
C ALA A 46 30.24 5.08 13.95
N TYR A 47 30.06 4.08 13.10
CA TYR A 47 28.91 3.98 12.20
C TYR A 47 27.59 3.93 12.97
N ARG A 48 27.50 3.11 14.02
CA ARG A 48 26.28 2.99 14.84
C ARG A 48 25.93 4.29 15.54
N LEU A 49 26.93 5.04 16.00
CA LEU A 49 26.74 6.36 16.58
C LEU A 49 26.17 7.33 15.53
N ALA A 50 26.78 7.41 14.35
CA ALA A 50 26.30 8.26 13.26
C ALA A 50 24.86 7.93 12.85
N VAL A 51 24.50 6.65 12.73
CA VAL A 51 23.12 6.23 12.41
C VAL A 51 22.12 6.69 13.48
N VAL A 52 22.50 6.62 14.76
CA VAL A 52 21.65 7.08 15.86
C VAL A 52 21.51 8.60 15.86
N GLU A 53 22.59 9.32 15.59
CA GLU A 53 22.60 10.78 15.46
C GLU A 53 21.72 11.23 14.29
N ASP A 54 21.85 10.62 13.12
CA ASP A 54 21.01 10.90 11.94
C ASP A 54 19.53 10.65 12.23
N ALA A 55 19.20 9.51 12.86
CA ALA A 55 17.84 9.20 13.26
C ALA A 55 17.28 10.23 14.26
N HIS A 56 18.11 10.72 15.17
CA HIS A 56 17.75 11.76 16.12
C HIS A 56 17.55 13.11 15.41
N HIS A 57 18.42 13.48 14.46
CA HIS A 57 18.27 14.67 13.63
C HIS A 57 17.00 14.64 12.80
N GLU A 58 16.69 13.52 12.14
CA GLU A 58 15.43 13.35 11.41
C GLU A 58 14.21 13.46 12.31
N ALA A 59 14.23 12.80 13.47
CA ALA A 59 13.14 12.85 14.43
C ALA A 59 12.88 14.29 14.90
N ASN A 60 13.95 15.04 15.20
CA ASN A 60 13.86 16.44 15.58
C ASN A 60 13.39 17.33 14.44
N GLY A 61 13.84 17.09 13.21
CA GLY A 61 13.34 17.76 12.01
C GLY A 61 11.85 17.56 11.81
N ARG A 62 11.37 16.31 11.92
CA ARG A 62 9.92 15.98 11.84
C ARG A 62 9.13 16.66 12.96
N LEU A 63 9.66 16.71 14.17
CA LEU A 63 9.03 17.43 15.29
C LEU A 63 8.99 18.93 15.05
N ALA A 64 10.02 19.52 14.45
CA ALA A 64 10.06 20.94 14.10
C ALA A 64 9.02 21.28 13.02
N VAL A 65 8.94 20.50 11.94
CA VAL A 65 7.92 20.66 10.89
C VAL A 65 6.51 20.51 11.47
N LYS A 66 6.28 19.50 12.31
CA LYS A 66 4.97 19.32 12.96
C LYS A 66 4.61 20.48 13.91
N ARG A 67 5.61 21.16 14.49
CA ARG A 67 5.41 22.36 15.32
C ARG A 67 5.11 23.59 14.47
N THR A 68 5.73 23.74 13.30
CA THR A 68 5.41 24.82 12.35
C THR A 68 4.04 24.62 11.73
N GLU A 69 3.68 23.41 11.30
CA GLU A 69 2.32 23.07 10.79
C GLU A 69 1.21 23.28 11.82
N LYS A 70 1.50 23.11 13.12
CA LYS A 70 0.55 23.42 14.19
C LYS A 70 0.44 24.92 14.48
N ARG A 71 1.48 25.69 14.17
CA ARG A 71 1.55 27.14 14.38
C ARG A 71 1.01 27.92 13.18
N GLU A 72 1.19 27.40 11.98
CA GLU A 72 0.41 27.77 10.82
C GLU A 72 -1.04 27.48 11.18
N THR A 73 -1.76 28.57 11.45
CA THR A 73 -3.17 28.60 11.77
C THR A 73 -3.89 27.59 10.90
N LYS A 74 -4.66 26.68 11.52
CA LYS A 74 -5.72 25.96 10.81
C LYS A 74 -6.56 27.03 10.14
N GLU A 75 -6.25 27.34 8.88
CA GLU A 75 -7.05 28.25 8.10
C GLU A 75 -8.47 27.68 8.19
N ARG A 76 -9.38 28.50 8.69
CA ARG A 76 -10.76 28.07 8.84
C ARG A 76 -11.23 27.76 7.43
N ILE A 77 -11.30 26.46 7.11
CA ILE A 77 -11.69 25.97 5.79
C ILE A 77 -12.97 26.70 5.43
N GLN A 78 -12.86 27.64 4.50
CA GLN A 78 -14.02 28.40 4.09
C GLN A 78 -14.95 27.42 3.38
N PRO A 79 -16.24 27.43 3.71
CA PRO A 79 -17.17 26.55 3.03
C PRO A 79 -17.12 26.86 1.52
N PRO A 80 -17.24 25.82 0.66
CA PRO A 80 -17.21 26.02 -0.78
C PRO A 80 -18.24 27.06 -1.20
N LEU A 81 -17.86 27.93 -2.14
CA LEU A 81 -18.69 29.04 -2.62
C LEU A 81 -19.18 29.99 -1.51
N GLY A 82 -18.41 30.14 -0.43
CA GLY A 82 -18.74 31.00 0.70
C GLY A 82 -19.94 30.53 1.52
N GLY A 83 -20.31 29.25 1.41
CA GLY A 83 -21.44 28.67 2.17
C GLY A 83 -22.81 28.91 1.56
N LYS A 84 -22.87 29.32 0.28
CA LYS A 84 -24.14 29.37 -0.47
C LYS A 84 -24.76 27.98 -0.56
N LYS A 85 -26.02 27.87 -0.15
CA LYS A 85 -26.82 26.65 -0.28
C LYS A 85 -27.72 26.77 -1.51
N PHE A 86 -27.64 25.79 -2.40
CA PHE A 86 -28.52 25.70 -3.56
C PHE A 86 -29.74 24.85 -3.20
N ARG A 87 -30.91 25.20 -3.76
CA ARG A 87 -32.19 24.49 -3.50
C ARG A 87 -32.43 23.34 -4.47
N ASP A 88 -31.53 23.11 -5.41
CA ASP A 88 -31.60 22.09 -6.46
C ASP A 88 -31.07 20.72 -6.00
N PHE A 89 -30.45 20.65 -4.82
CA PHE A 89 -29.85 19.44 -4.24
C PHE A 89 -28.76 18.82 -5.14
N LEU A 90 -28.09 19.66 -5.94
CA LEU A 90 -26.98 19.29 -6.80
C LEU A 90 -25.64 19.67 -6.18
N SER A 91 -24.57 19.01 -6.60
CA SER A 91 -23.22 19.30 -6.09
C SER A 91 -22.81 20.72 -6.46
N CYS A 92 -22.21 21.46 -5.54
CA CYS A 92 -21.73 22.82 -5.80
C CYS A 92 -20.71 22.92 -6.94
N VAL A 93 -19.91 21.88 -7.19
CA VAL A 93 -18.81 21.92 -8.18
C VAL A 93 -19.27 21.40 -9.55
N MET A 94 -20.01 20.30 -9.59
CA MET A 94 -20.35 19.62 -10.84
C MET A 94 -21.81 19.77 -11.26
N SER A 95 -22.65 20.39 -10.42
CA SER A 95 -24.09 20.49 -10.60
C SER A 95 -24.77 19.13 -10.90
N ARG A 96 -24.31 18.05 -10.25
CA ARG A 96 -24.87 16.69 -10.38
C ARG A 96 -25.37 16.15 -9.05
N ALA A 97 -26.34 15.24 -9.11
CA ALA A 97 -26.77 14.50 -7.93
C ALA A 97 -25.65 13.56 -7.46
N SER A 98 -25.40 13.55 -6.15
CA SER A 98 -24.39 12.70 -5.52
C SER A 98 -24.81 12.27 -4.10
N ILE A 99 -24.35 11.10 -3.67
CA ILE A 99 -24.55 10.54 -2.32
C ILE A 99 -23.80 11.32 -1.23
N TRP A 100 -22.88 12.21 -1.63
CA TRP A 100 -22.05 13.01 -0.73
C TRP A 100 -22.70 14.35 -0.32
N ILE A 101 -23.90 14.65 -0.81
CA ILE A 101 -24.61 15.93 -0.57
C ILE A 101 -25.73 15.71 0.45
N ASN A 102 -25.75 16.52 1.51
CA ASN A 102 -26.61 16.32 2.68
C ASN A 102 -28.00 17.01 2.60
N ASP A 103 -28.39 17.57 1.47
CA ASP A 103 -29.44 18.60 1.48
C ASP A 103 -30.82 18.14 0.97
N GLY A 104 -31.01 16.89 0.50
CA GLY A 104 -32.27 16.46 -0.14
C GLY A 104 -33.19 15.59 0.74
N PRO A 105 -34.53 15.82 0.74
CA PRO A 105 -35.47 14.96 1.45
C PRO A 105 -35.46 13.53 0.87
N GLY A 106 -35.39 12.52 1.76
CA GLY A 106 -35.43 11.10 1.38
C GLY A 106 -34.14 10.55 0.76
N ARG A 107 -33.04 11.32 0.76
CA ARG A 107 -31.76 10.85 0.23
C ARG A 107 -30.95 10.10 1.29
N PRO A 108 -30.35 8.95 0.96
CA PRO A 108 -29.41 8.29 1.85
C PRO A 108 -28.12 9.11 1.91
N LEU A 109 -27.77 9.63 3.10
CA LEU A 109 -26.49 10.30 3.32
C LEU A 109 -25.40 9.25 3.49
N ALA A 110 -24.36 9.33 2.66
CA ALA A 110 -23.17 8.50 2.82
C ALA A 110 -22.30 9.03 3.98
N PRO A 111 -22.14 8.27 5.08
CA PRO A 111 -21.15 8.62 6.09
C PRO A 111 -19.74 8.46 5.52
N TRP A 112 -18.78 9.21 6.07
CA TRP A 112 -17.37 8.94 5.81
C TRP A 112 -17.01 7.51 6.25
N PRO A 113 -16.15 6.80 5.50
CA PRO A 113 -15.79 5.44 5.83
C PRO A 113 -15.14 5.35 7.22
N SER A 114 -15.50 4.31 7.96
CA SER A 114 -14.83 3.99 9.23
C SER A 114 -13.43 3.42 8.98
N HIS A 115 -12.59 3.38 10.02
CA HIS A 115 -11.26 2.78 9.93
C HIS A 115 -11.29 1.30 9.54
N ASP A 116 -12.30 0.57 10.00
CA ASP A 116 -12.49 -0.85 9.69
C ASP A 116 -12.91 -1.05 8.23
N GLU A 117 -13.71 -0.14 7.68
CA GLU A 117 -14.07 -0.10 6.26
C GLU A 117 -12.86 0.23 5.39
N LEU A 118 -12.05 1.22 5.80
CA LEU A 118 -10.82 1.58 5.08
C LEU A 118 -9.81 0.44 5.08
N LYS A 119 -9.70 -0.33 6.15
CA LYS A 119 -8.80 -1.49 6.26
C LYS A 119 -9.38 -2.77 5.66
N HIS A 120 -10.64 -2.75 5.23
CA HIS A 120 -11.30 -3.94 4.72
C HIS A 120 -10.49 -4.56 3.58
N GLU A 121 -10.33 -5.89 3.66
CA GLU A 121 -9.66 -6.77 2.69
C GLU A 121 -8.16 -6.54 2.49
N GLY A 122 -7.60 -5.38 2.87
CA GLY A 122 -6.15 -5.15 2.89
C GLY A 122 -5.49 -5.56 1.57
N TYR A 123 -4.66 -6.61 1.62
CA TYR A 123 -3.97 -7.20 0.46
C TYR A 123 -4.88 -8.04 -0.46
N GLN A 124 -6.00 -8.56 0.05
CA GLN A 124 -6.97 -9.37 -0.71
C GLN A 124 -8.01 -8.52 -1.48
N ARG A 125 -7.86 -7.18 -1.51
CA ARG A 125 -8.79 -6.30 -2.25
C ARG A 125 -8.88 -6.63 -3.74
N ASN A 126 -7.79 -7.12 -4.33
CA ASN A 126 -7.76 -7.56 -5.73
C ASN A 126 -8.75 -8.72 -6.03
N LYS A 127 -9.22 -9.47 -5.02
CA LYS A 127 -10.19 -10.57 -5.18
C LYS A 127 -11.63 -10.18 -4.86
N SER A 128 -11.84 -9.04 -4.23
CA SER A 128 -13.14 -8.61 -3.67
C SER A 128 -14.11 -8.01 -4.68
N GLY A 129 -13.67 -7.79 -5.92
CA GLY A 129 -14.43 -7.06 -6.93
C GLY A 129 -14.39 -5.53 -6.79
N TYR A 130 -14.03 -4.98 -5.61
CA TYR A 130 -13.89 -3.52 -5.42
C TYR A 130 -12.57 -2.95 -5.99
N GLN A 131 -11.68 -3.82 -6.49
CA GLN A 131 -10.39 -3.48 -7.08
C GLN A 131 -9.57 -2.47 -6.23
N ARG A 132 -9.46 -1.22 -6.70
CA ARG A 132 -8.71 -0.13 -6.07
C ARG A 132 -9.59 0.79 -5.22
N PHE A 133 -10.91 0.59 -5.25
CA PHE A 133 -11.87 1.44 -4.57
C PHE A 133 -12.19 0.93 -3.17
N PRO A 134 -12.51 1.82 -2.21
CA PRO A 134 -13.07 1.43 -0.93
C PRO A 134 -14.39 0.66 -1.10
N PRO A 135 -14.83 -0.12 -0.09
CA PRO A 135 -16.17 -0.68 -0.11
C PRO A 135 -17.22 0.42 -0.23
N LEU A 136 -18.34 0.10 -0.89
CA LEU A 136 -19.41 1.07 -1.11
C LEU A 136 -19.93 1.61 0.24
N PRO A 137 -20.22 2.93 0.35
CA PRO A 137 -20.82 3.52 1.53
C PRO A 137 -22.13 2.81 1.88
N ARG A 138 -22.38 2.63 3.18
CA ARG A 138 -23.52 1.86 3.70
C ARG A 138 -24.43 2.75 4.53
N VAL A 139 -25.70 2.36 4.60
CA VAL A 139 -26.72 3.10 5.37
C VAL A 139 -26.29 3.16 6.84
N SER A 140 -26.48 4.32 7.47
CA SER A 140 -26.26 4.47 8.92
C SER A 140 -27.20 3.52 9.67
N GLY A 141 -26.62 2.47 10.24
CA GLY A 141 -27.35 1.43 10.96
C GLY A 141 -27.00 1.44 12.45
N ASN A 142 -27.70 0.61 13.23
CA ASN A 142 -27.43 0.40 14.64
C ASN A 142 -25.93 0.07 14.86
N SER A 143 -25.30 0.75 15.82
CA SER A 143 -23.88 0.58 16.15
C SER A 143 -23.49 -0.85 16.53
N THR A 144 -24.47 -1.65 17.00
CA THR A 144 -24.28 -3.06 17.35
C THR A 144 -24.19 -4.00 16.15
N VAL A 145 -24.66 -3.58 14.97
CA VAL A 145 -24.61 -4.38 13.74
C VAL A 145 -23.27 -4.15 13.05
N ASN A 146 -22.56 -5.24 12.73
CA ASN A 146 -21.33 -5.20 11.95
C ASN A 146 -21.56 -4.41 10.65
N TRP A 147 -20.66 -3.49 10.33
CA TRP A 147 -20.80 -2.62 9.16
C TRP A 147 -20.99 -3.42 7.86
N LYS A 148 -20.38 -4.61 7.72
CA LYS A 148 -20.52 -5.49 6.54
C LYS A 148 -21.94 -5.99 6.29
N GLN A 149 -22.74 -6.10 7.35
CA GLN A 149 -24.13 -6.58 7.29
C GLN A 149 -25.11 -5.46 6.94
N ARG A 150 -24.66 -4.20 6.92
CA ARG A 150 -25.51 -3.06 6.58
C ARG A 150 -25.72 -2.96 5.07
N ALA A 151 -26.90 -2.54 4.64
CA ALA A 151 -27.17 -2.37 3.21
C ALA A 151 -26.28 -1.27 2.60
N PRO A 152 -25.67 -1.49 1.42
CA PRO A 152 -25.03 -0.44 0.64
C PRO A 152 -26.03 0.66 0.29
N ILE A 153 -25.55 1.90 0.22
CA ILE A 153 -26.32 3.05 -0.25
C ILE A 153 -26.46 2.95 -1.77
N GLY A 154 -27.66 3.19 -2.28
CA GLY A 154 -27.88 3.33 -3.72
C GLY A 154 -27.08 4.52 -4.26
N GLN A 155 -26.15 4.25 -5.19
CA GLN A 155 -25.31 5.26 -5.81
C GLN A 155 -26.09 6.02 -6.90
N PHE A 156 -25.78 7.30 -7.08
CA PHE A 156 -26.19 8.01 -8.30
C PHE A 156 -25.23 7.66 -9.44
N PRO A 157 -25.62 7.83 -10.72
CA PRO A 157 -24.79 7.48 -11.86
C PRO A 157 -23.38 8.09 -11.85
N PHE A 158 -23.22 9.24 -11.19
CA PHE A 158 -21.91 9.88 -11.02
C PHE A 158 -21.03 9.22 -9.96
N ASP A 159 -21.62 8.67 -8.90
CA ASP A 159 -20.87 8.06 -7.78
C ASP A 159 -20.58 6.57 -8.00
N GLU A 160 -21.05 6.01 -9.13
CA GLU A 160 -20.83 4.61 -9.48
C GLU A 160 -19.34 4.36 -9.75
N VAL A 161 -18.70 3.64 -8.81
CA VAL A 161 -17.29 3.25 -8.89
C VAL A 161 -17.13 1.81 -8.43
N GLY A 162 -16.14 1.10 -8.98
CA GLY A 162 -15.74 -0.22 -8.49
C GLY A 162 -16.89 -1.23 -8.45
N ARG A 163 -17.71 -1.28 -9.50
CA ARG A 163 -18.74 -2.34 -9.64
C ARG A 163 -18.04 -3.68 -9.43
N PRO A 164 -18.43 -4.47 -8.40
CA PRO A 164 -17.88 -5.79 -8.24
C PRO A 164 -18.19 -6.55 -9.52
N THR A 165 -17.16 -6.95 -10.27
CA THR A 165 -17.33 -7.81 -11.43
C THR A 165 -17.79 -9.17 -10.90
N LEU A 166 -19.10 -9.33 -10.73
CA LEU A 166 -19.72 -10.57 -10.25
C LEU A 166 -19.65 -11.68 -11.31
N ALA A 167 -19.35 -11.30 -12.56
CA ALA A 167 -19.14 -12.21 -13.66
C ALA A 167 -17.64 -12.40 -13.91
N SER A 168 -17.24 -13.63 -14.21
CA SER A 168 -15.95 -13.98 -14.81
C SER A 168 -15.85 -13.48 -16.27
N SER A 169 -16.31 -12.26 -16.55
CA SER A 169 -15.91 -11.57 -17.76
C SER A 169 -14.53 -10.99 -17.47
N GLU A 170 -13.52 -11.86 -17.55
CA GLU A 170 -12.20 -11.38 -17.97
C GLU A 170 -12.44 -10.72 -19.33
N GLU A 171 -12.74 -9.43 -19.34
CA GLU A 171 -12.50 -8.65 -20.55
C GLU A 171 -11.02 -8.89 -20.87
N PRO A 172 -10.71 -9.31 -22.11
CA PRO A 172 -9.33 -9.55 -22.49
C PRO A 172 -8.54 -8.28 -22.15
N PRO A 173 -7.33 -8.41 -21.58
CA PRO A 173 -6.53 -7.26 -21.21
C PRO A 173 -6.47 -6.32 -22.43
N GLU A 174 -6.79 -5.04 -22.23
CA GLU A 174 -6.67 -4.03 -23.28
C GLU A 174 -5.25 -4.11 -23.86
N THR A 175 -5.15 -4.75 -25.01
CA THR A 175 -3.89 -4.93 -25.72
C THR A 175 -3.81 -3.72 -26.64
N ASP A 176 -3.40 -2.59 -26.06
CA ASP A 176 -3.07 -1.43 -26.87
C ASP A 176 -1.78 -1.75 -27.63
N SER A 177 -1.90 -1.99 -28.93
CA SER A 177 -0.79 -2.23 -29.86
C SER A 177 0.29 -1.15 -29.78
N HIS A 178 -0.06 0.07 -29.33
CA HIS A 178 0.90 1.15 -29.10
C HIS A 178 1.75 0.97 -27.84
N MET A 179 1.34 0.14 -26.87
CA MET A 179 2.16 -0.15 -25.69
C MET A 179 3.35 -1.06 -25.99
N GLU A 180 3.32 -1.84 -27.08
CA GLU A 180 4.47 -2.66 -27.52
C GLU A 180 5.72 -1.80 -27.80
N PHE A 181 5.51 -0.59 -28.32
CA PHE A 181 6.57 0.38 -28.57
C PHE A 181 7.28 0.83 -27.30
N LEU A 182 6.55 0.98 -26.17
CA LEU A 182 7.11 1.47 -24.90
C LEU A 182 7.96 0.41 -24.19
N VAL A 183 7.64 -0.87 -24.39
CA VAL A 183 8.36 -2.01 -23.81
C VAL A 183 9.68 -2.28 -24.56
N GLY A 184 9.72 -1.92 -25.84
CA GLY A 184 10.87 -2.08 -26.72
C GLY A 184 11.00 -3.51 -27.27
N TYR A 185 11.19 -3.61 -28.59
CA TYR A 185 11.21 -4.90 -29.31
C TYR A 185 12.24 -5.91 -28.79
N GLY A 186 13.37 -5.44 -28.21
CA GLY A 186 14.39 -6.31 -27.65
C GLY A 186 13.94 -7.07 -26.39
N LEU A 187 13.10 -6.48 -25.54
CA LEU A 187 12.57 -7.14 -24.35
C LEU A 187 11.46 -8.13 -24.74
N LEU A 188 10.60 -7.74 -25.69
CA LEU A 188 9.54 -8.60 -26.21
C LEU A 188 10.11 -9.87 -26.86
N ASP A 189 11.20 -9.75 -27.63
CA ASP A 189 11.83 -10.91 -28.27
C ASP A 189 12.45 -11.87 -27.23
N GLN A 190 13.07 -11.35 -26.16
CA GLN A 190 13.59 -12.18 -25.07
C GLN A 190 12.49 -12.92 -24.30
N ILE A 191 11.33 -12.29 -24.08
CA ILE A 191 10.17 -12.93 -23.44
C ILE A 191 9.60 -14.01 -24.36
N SER A 192 9.42 -13.71 -25.65
CA SER A 192 8.96 -14.69 -26.65
C SER A 192 9.93 -15.89 -26.78
N LEU A 193 11.24 -15.64 -26.68
CA LEU A 193 12.26 -16.70 -26.68
C LEU A 193 12.15 -17.60 -25.45
N LYS A 194 11.80 -17.04 -24.28
CA LYS A 194 11.58 -17.83 -23.05
C LYS A 194 10.33 -18.69 -23.16
N ASP A 195 9.25 -18.18 -23.73
CA ASP A 195 8.02 -18.95 -23.95
C ASP A 195 8.20 -20.07 -24.98
N ARG A 196 9.06 -19.88 -25.99
CA ARG A 196 9.43 -20.96 -26.92
C ARG A 196 10.28 -22.04 -26.27
N LYS A 197 11.16 -21.70 -25.32
CA LYS A 197 11.96 -22.68 -24.55
C LYS A 197 11.15 -23.45 -23.50
N LEU A 198 9.96 -22.95 -23.13
CA LEU A 198 9.02 -23.60 -22.21
C LEU A 198 8.02 -24.54 -22.88
N LYS A 199 8.07 -24.71 -24.21
CA LYS A 199 7.38 -25.81 -24.89
C LYS A 199 8.16 -27.11 -24.68
N TRP A 200 7.87 -27.77 -23.56
CA TRP A 200 8.28 -29.15 -23.31
C TRP A 200 7.83 -30.02 -24.47
N THR A 201 8.77 -30.49 -25.27
CA THR A 201 8.52 -31.49 -26.31
C THR A 201 8.22 -32.84 -25.64
N PRO A 202 7.23 -33.62 -26.13
CA PRO A 202 6.86 -34.90 -25.53
C PRO A 202 8.01 -35.93 -25.47
N GLU A 203 9.06 -35.73 -26.27
CA GLU A 203 10.22 -36.62 -26.38
C GLU A 203 11.12 -36.67 -25.14
N ILE A 204 10.97 -35.74 -24.18
CA ILE A 204 11.79 -35.73 -22.95
C ILE A 204 11.17 -36.61 -21.85
N LEU A 205 9.87 -36.92 -21.90
CA LEU A 205 9.23 -37.79 -20.91
C LEU A 205 9.59 -39.27 -21.09
N ASP A 206 9.90 -39.70 -22.32
CA ASP A 206 10.16 -41.12 -22.63
C ASP A 206 11.60 -41.57 -22.33
N ARG A 207 12.51 -40.62 -22.07
CA ARG A 207 13.89 -40.89 -21.61
C ARG A 207 14.05 -40.90 -20.09
N ALA A 208 12.99 -40.65 -19.33
CA ALA A 208 13.00 -40.68 -17.86
C ALA A 208 12.42 -41.98 -17.28
N LEU A 209 11.98 -42.92 -18.12
CA LEU A 209 11.38 -44.20 -17.71
C LEU A 209 12.10 -45.46 -18.25
N HIS A 210 13.38 -45.34 -18.64
CA HIS A 210 14.27 -46.48 -18.84
C HIS A 210 15.67 -46.21 -18.30
#